data_AF-A0A8J8E8C3-F1
#
_entry.id   AF-A0A8J8E8C3-F1
#
_cell.length_a   1.000
_cell.length_b   1.000
_cell.length_c   1.000
_cell.angle_alpha   90.00
_cell.angle_beta   90.00
_cell.angle_gamma   90.00
#
_symmetry.space_group_name_H-M   'P 1'
#
loop_
_entity.id
_entity.type
_entity.pdbx_description
1 polymer ?
#
loop_
_entity_poly.entity_id
_entity_poly.type
_entity_poly.pdbx_seq_one_letter_code
_entity_poly.pdbx_strand_id
1 'polypeptide(L)'
;MGRVMASDVRAIELMLKTDEEARRSVSEWIVQLARKIHEKPEDIVWFFEMKRLMKEVERLANTVTDEELEKWERELEEEHVGIDYNLEELMKIGERSFKKFKRIEVKLRELGVV
;
A
#
# COMPACT_ATOMS: atom_id res chain seq x y z
N MET A 1 0.46 22.54 -9.14
CA MET A 1 1.48 21.47 -9.08
C MET A 1 0.91 20.05 -9.30
N GLY A 2 -0.34 19.73 -8.92
CA GLY A 2 -0.88 18.36 -9.06
C GLY A 2 -1.09 17.82 -10.50
N ARG A 3 -1.20 18.68 -11.51
CA ARG A 3 -1.44 18.27 -12.91
C ARG A 3 -0.17 17.69 -13.60
N VAL A 4 1.02 18.10 -13.14
CA VAL A 4 2.32 17.63 -13.67
C VAL A 4 2.65 16.24 -13.10
N MET A 5 2.53 16.06 -11.79
CA MET A 5 2.80 14.77 -11.13
C MET A 5 1.91 13.62 -11.63
N ALA A 6 0.63 13.89 -11.94
CA ALA A 6 -0.25 12.87 -12.52
C ALA A 6 0.14 12.48 -13.95
N SER A 7 0.83 13.36 -14.68
CA SER A 7 1.42 13.03 -16.00
C SER A 7 2.65 12.15 -15.84
N ASP A 8 3.49 12.44 -14.86
CA ASP A 8 4.74 11.71 -14.61
C ASP A 8 4.47 10.28 -14.13
N VAL A 9 3.49 10.09 -13.24
CA VAL A 9 3.08 8.74 -12.78
C VAL A 9 2.56 7.90 -13.94
N ARG A 10 1.73 8.48 -14.83
CA ARG A 10 1.23 7.76 -16.01
C ARG A 10 2.33 7.41 -17.00
N ALA A 11 3.33 8.29 -17.17
CA ALA A 11 4.50 8.01 -17.99
C ALA A 11 5.34 6.86 -17.40
N ILE A 12 5.54 6.84 -16.08
CA ILE A 12 6.23 5.74 -15.38
C ILE A 12 5.44 4.43 -15.50
N GLU A 13 4.12 4.46 -15.29
CA GLU A 13 3.27 3.28 -15.46
C GLU A 13 3.31 2.75 -16.89
N LEU A 14 3.28 3.63 -17.89
CA LEU A 14 3.39 3.26 -19.29
C LEU A 14 4.77 2.65 -19.56
N MET A 15 5.85 3.28 -19.10
CA MET A 15 7.21 2.77 -19.22
C MET A 15 7.33 1.38 -18.59
N LEU A 16 6.82 1.17 -17.38
CA LEU A 16 6.83 -0.14 -16.73
C LEU A 16 5.93 -1.17 -17.44
N LYS A 17 4.93 -0.76 -18.22
CA LYS A 17 4.11 -1.69 -19.01
C LYS A 17 4.78 -2.08 -20.34
N THR A 18 5.50 -1.16 -20.96
CA THR A 18 6.04 -1.32 -22.32
C THR A 18 7.50 -1.73 -22.35
N ASP A 19 8.27 -1.39 -21.32
CA ASP A 19 9.72 -1.58 -21.25
C ASP A 19 10.06 -2.72 -20.27
N GLU A 20 10.74 -3.75 -20.77
CA GLU A 20 11.16 -4.91 -19.98
C GLU A 20 12.40 -4.60 -19.12
N GLU A 21 13.31 -3.76 -19.62
CA GLU A 21 14.52 -3.35 -18.90
C GLU A 21 14.15 -2.47 -17.70
N ALA A 22 13.18 -1.57 -17.87
CA ALA A 22 12.64 -0.77 -16.78
C ALA A 22 12.00 -1.64 -15.68
N ARG A 23 11.20 -2.64 -16.06
CA ARG A 23 10.59 -3.61 -15.10
C ARG A 23 11.63 -4.41 -14.36
N ARG A 24 12.66 -4.89 -15.07
CA ARG A 24 13.75 -5.65 -14.47
C ARG A 24 14.54 -4.80 -13.49
N SER A 25 14.83 -3.55 -13.84
CA SER A 25 15.54 -2.61 -12.97
C SER A 25 14.78 -2.34 -11.67
N VAL A 26 13.45 -2.12 -11.75
CA VAL A 26 12.61 -1.97 -10.55
C VAL A 26 12.60 -3.25 -9.71
N SER A 27 12.48 -4.41 -10.35
CA SER A 27 12.48 -5.70 -9.63
C SER A 27 13.82 -5.95 -8.93
N GLU A 28 14.94 -5.66 -9.60
CA GLU A 28 16.28 -5.76 -9.02
C GLU A 28 16.46 -4.80 -7.85
N TRP A 29 15.95 -3.57 -7.96
CA TRP A 29 15.95 -2.60 -6.86
C TRP A 29 15.18 -3.10 -5.64
N ILE A 30 13.99 -3.68 -5.83
CA ILE A 30 13.20 -4.29 -4.74
C ILE A 30 13.99 -5.41 -4.05
N VAL A 31 14.63 -6.30 -4.83
CA VAL A 31 15.44 -7.40 -4.30
C VAL A 31 16.65 -6.86 -3.52
N GLN A 32 17.32 -5.81 -4.00
CA GLN A 32 18.45 -5.21 -3.31
C GLN A 32 18.04 -4.55 -1.99
N LEU A 33 16.91 -3.83 -1.96
CA LEU A 33 16.37 -3.26 -0.73
C LEU A 33 16.05 -4.35 0.29
N ALA A 34 15.32 -5.38 -0.12
CA ALA A 34 14.96 -6.51 0.72
C ALA A 34 16.19 -7.17 1.35
N ARG A 35 17.23 -7.42 0.54
CA ARG A 35 18.52 -7.93 1.03
C ARG A 35 19.18 -7.01 2.05
N LYS A 36 19.19 -5.70 1.79
CA LYS A 36 19.86 -4.71 2.65
C LYS A 36 19.18 -4.56 4.01
N ILE A 37 17.87 -4.72 4.08
CA ILE A 37 17.11 -4.62 5.34
C ILE A 37 16.78 -5.98 5.97
N HIS A 38 17.27 -7.07 5.39
CA HIS A 38 17.00 -8.45 5.81
C HIS A 38 15.50 -8.77 5.89
N GLU A 39 14.73 -8.39 4.87
CA GLU A 39 13.32 -8.75 4.68
C GLU A 39 13.16 -9.46 3.33
N LYS A 40 11.97 -9.97 3.02
CA LYS A 40 11.69 -10.56 1.70
C LYS A 40 11.29 -9.49 0.68
N PRO A 41 11.52 -9.70 -0.63
CA PRO A 41 11.04 -8.80 -1.68
C PRO A 41 9.53 -8.49 -1.57
N GLU A 42 8.72 -9.50 -1.24
CA GLU A 42 7.28 -9.37 -1.06
C GLU A 42 6.92 -8.44 0.11
N ASP A 43 7.76 -8.38 1.13
CA ASP A 43 7.55 -7.50 2.29
C ASP A 43 7.76 -6.01 1.91
N ILE A 44 8.64 -5.74 0.95
CA ILE A 44 8.87 -4.39 0.41
C ILE A 44 7.66 -3.94 -0.41
N VAL A 45 7.18 -4.80 -1.31
CA VAL A 45 5.99 -4.52 -2.13
C VAL A 45 4.78 -4.27 -1.22
N TRP A 46 4.53 -5.20 -0.29
CA TRP A 46 3.46 -5.09 0.68
C TRP A 46 3.55 -3.80 1.51
N PHE A 47 4.74 -3.39 1.93
CA PHE A 47 4.92 -2.15 2.68
C PHE A 47 4.47 -0.91 1.89
N PHE A 48 4.86 -0.80 0.62
CA PHE A 48 4.48 0.35 -0.21
C PHE A 48 2.99 0.36 -0.55
N GLU A 49 2.40 -0.83 -0.79
CA GLU A 49 0.94 -0.97 -0.97
C GLU A 49 0.19 -0.52 0.28
N MET A 50 0.60 -0.98 1.46
CA MET A 50 0.00 -0.58 2.73
C MET A 50 0.18 0.92 2.99
N LYS A 51 1.35 1.50 2.72
CA LYS A 51 1.59 2.95 2.87
C LYS A 51 0.67 3.77 1.96
N ARG A 52 0.40 3.30 0.74
CA ARG A 52 -0.57 3.93 -0.17
C ARG A 52 -1.99 3.86 0.38
N LEU A 53 -2.42 2.67 0.81
CA LEU A 53 -3.76 2.45 1.37
C LEU A 53 -3.98 3.28 2.65
N MET A 54 -3.00 3.34 3.55
CA MET A 54 -3.09 4.18 4.76
C MET A 54 -3.29 5.66 4.40
N LYS A 55 -2.55 6.17 3.42
CA LYS A 55 -2.71 7.56 2.95
C LYS A 55 -4.08 7.80 2.33
N GLU A 56 -4.63 6.81 1.63
CA GLU A 56 -5.98 6.89 1.07
C GLU A 56 -7.04 6.89 2.16
N VAL A 57 -6.92 6.03 3.16
CA VAL A 57 -7.80 6.01 4.35
C VAL A 57 -7.71 7.34 5.10
N GLU A 58 -6.50 7.86 5.34
CA GLU A 58 -6.32 9.18 5.96
C GLU A 58 -6.99 10.30 5.14
N ARG A 59 -6.87 10.25 3.80
CA ARG A 59 -7.57 11.21 2.93
C ARG A 59 -9.07 11.10 3.10
N LEU A 60 -9.61 9.89 2.99
CA LEU A 60 -11.05 9.63 3.09
C LEU A 60 -11.61 10.04 4.46
N ALA A 61 -10.92 9.69 5.55
CA ALA A 61 -11.32 10.10 6.91
C ALA A 61 -11.45 11.63 7.06
N ASN A 62 -10.73 12.41 6.26
CA ASN A 62 -10.78 13.88 6.27
C ASN A 62 -11.74 14.48 5.22
N THR A 63 -12.22 13.69 4.25
CA THR A 63 -12.99 14.21 3.10
C THR A 63 -14.34 13.56 2.88
N VAL A 64 -14.60 12.40 3.50
CA VAL A 64 -15.83 11.63 3.28
C VAL A 64 -17.01 12.36 3.89
N THR A 65 -18.13 12.39 3.15
CA THR A 65 -19.39 12.95 3.64
C THR A 65 -20.28 11.84 4.23
N ASP A 66 -21.27 12.23 5.05
CA ASP A 66 -22.26 11.29 5.60
C ASP A 66 -23.02 10.54 4.48
N GLU A 67 -23.33 11.22 3.37
CA GLU A 67 -23.97 10.60 2.19
C GLU A 67 -23.08 9.53 1.51
N GLU A 68 -21.76 9.75 1.48
CA GLU A 68 -20.81 8.76 0.94
C GLU A 68 -20.66 7.56 1.89
N LEU A 69 -20.68 7.78 3.21
CA LEU A 69 -20.66 6.70 4.20
C LEU A 69 -21.92 5.82 4.11
N GLU A 70 -23.11 6.43 4.04
CA GLU A 70 -24.38 5.69 3.87
C GLU A 70 -24.41 4.87 2.57
N LYS A 71 -23.71 5.34 1.53
CA LYS A 71 -23.60 4.59 0.28
C LYS A 71 -22.71 3.35 0.46
N TRP A 72 -21.58 3.48 1.14
CA TRP A 72 -20.69 2.35 1.40
C TRP A 72 -21.32 1.30 2.30
N GLU A 73 -22.10 1.70 3.31
CA GLU A 73 -22.84 0.76 4.15
C GLU A 73 -23.80 -0.10 3.31
N ARG A 74 -24.53 0.54 2.39
CA ARG A 74 -25.42 -0.18 1.45
C ARG A 74 -24.67 -1.12 0.52
N GLU A 75 -23.54 -0.68 -0.04
CA GLU A 75 -22.71 -1.51 -0.91
C GLU A 75 -22.14 -2.74 -0.16
N LEU A 76 -21.72 -2.57 1.10
CA LEU A 76 -21.23 -3.66 1.95
C LEU A 76 -22.34 -4.66 2.33
N GLU A 77 -23.55 -4.18 2.58
CA GLU A 77 -24.72 -5.03 2.81
C GLU A 77 -25.08 -5.84 1.56
N GLU A 78 -24.96 -5.24 0.36
CA GLU A 78 -25.22 -5.89 -0.92
C GLU A 78 -24.14 -6.91 -1.30
N GLU A 79 -22.87 -6.66 -0.97
CA GLU A 79 -21.76 -7.52 -1.38
C GLU A 79 -21.73 -8.88 -0.67
N HIS A 80 -22.43 -9.06 0.47
CA HIS A 80 -22.51 -10.33 1.22
C HIS A 80 -21.12 -11.00 1.43
N VAL A 81 -20.03 -10.22 1.43
CA VAL A 81 -18.68 -10.73 1.68
C VAL A 81 -18.54 -10.88 3.18
N GLY A 82 -19.00 -12.01 3.71
CA GLY A 82 -18.78 -12.39 5.08
C GLY A 82 -17.28 -12.44 5.36
N ILE A 83 -16.82 -11.68 6.34
CA ILE A 83 -15.46 -11.84 6.86
C ILE A 83 -15.49 -13.11 7.72
N ASP A 84 -14.84 -14.18 7.26
CA ASP A 84 -14.79 -15.48 7.95
C ASP A 84 -14.06 -15.45 9.31
N TYR A 85 -13.47 -14.31 9.67
CA TYR A 85 -12.72 -14.09 10.89
C TYR A 85 -13.55 -13.31 11.91
N ASN A 86 -13.47 -13.72 13.17
CA ASN A 86 -14.04 -12.92 14.25
C ASN A 86 -13.22 -11.65 14.52
N LEU A 87 -13.81 -10.70 15.24
CA LEU A 87 -13.17 -9.41 15.55
C LEU A 87 -11.81 -9.58 16.25
N GLU A 88 -11.70 -10.53 17.19
CA GLU A 88 -10.46 -10.76 17.94
C GLU A 88 -9.34 -11.24 17.02
N GLU A 89 -9.65 -12.12 16.06
CA GLU A 89 -8.71 -12.59 15.04
C GLU A 89 -8.28 -11.45 14.11
N LEU A 90 -9.22 -10.62 13.67
CA LEU A 90 -8.93 -9.43 12.86
C LEU A 90 -8.01 -8.46 13.62
N MET A 91 -8.27 -8.21 14.90
CA MET A 91 -7.39 -7.38 15.74
C MET A 91 -5.99 -7.98 15.85
N LYS A 92 -5.87 -9.29 16.07
CA LYS A 92 -4.57 -9.98 16.13
C LYS A 92 -3.82 -9.94 14.79
N ILE A 93 -4.52 -10.03 13.67
CA ILE A 93 -3.94 -9.87 12.33
C ILE A 93 -3.45 -8.43 12.16
N GLY A 94 -4.29 -7.44 12.51
CA GLY A 94 -3.97 -6.02 12.47
C GLY A 94 -2.74 -5.67 13.27
N GLU A 95 -2.64 -6.12 14.53
CA GLU A 95 -1.48 -5.86 15.37
C GLU A 95 -0.18 -6.45 14.80
N ARG A 96 -0.23 -7.68 14.29
CA ARG A 96 0.93 -8.34 13.68
C ARG A 96 1.39 -7.59 12.43
N SER A 97 0.45 -7.21 11.58
CA SER A 97 0.69 -6.41 10.38
C SER A 97 1.26 -5.04 10.73
N PHE A 98 0.70 -4.35 11.73
CA PHE A 98 1.20 -3.04 12.16
C PHE A 98 2.64 -3.11 12.68
N LYS A 99 2.97 -4.11 13.52
CA LYS A 99 4.34 -4.34 14.00
C LYS A 99 5.30 -4.58 12.83
N LYS A 100 4.91 -5.39 11.85
CA LYS A 100 5.68 -5.62 10.62
C LYS A 100 5.89 -4.33 9.83
N PHE A 101 4.83 -3.56 9.61
CA PHE A 101 4.87 -2.28 8.91
C PHE A 101 5.87 -1.31 9.55
N LYS A 102 5.76 -1.09 10.86
CA LYS A 102 6.66 -0.18 11.61
C LYS A 102 8.11 -0.65 11.57
N ARG A 103 8.36 -1.96 11.65
CA ARG A 103 9.71 -2.52 11.54
C ARG A 103 10.33 -2.20 10.18
N ILE A 104 9.60 -2.43 9.09
CA ILE A 104 10.08 -2.15 7.73
C ILE A 104 10.25 -0.65 7.51
N GLU A 105 9.31 0.16 8.01
CA GLU A 105 9.37 1.63 7.91
C GLU A 105 10.68 2.19 8.50
N VAL A 106 11.04 1.75 9.70
CA VAL A 106 12.27 2.21 10.38
C VAL A 106 13.50 1.86 9.53
N LYS A 107 13.59 0.61 9.06
CA LYS A 107 14.73 0.16 8.25
C LYS A 107 14.82 0.91 6.91
N LEU A 108 13.70 1.15 6.23
CA LEU A 108 13.69 1.91 4.97
C LEU A 108 14.03 3.38 5.20
N ARG A 109 13.63 3.96 6.34
CA ARG A 109 13.96 5.34 6.72
C ARG A 109 15.46 5.50 6.98
N GLU A 110 16.08 4.54 7.66
CA GLU A 110 17.53 4.49 7.85
C GLU A 110 18.31 4.42 6.53
N LEU A 111 17.69 3.89 5.48
CA LEU A 111 18.25 3.86 4.13
C LEU A 111 17.93 5.11 3.28
N GLY A 112 17.12 6.05 3.79
CA GLY A 112 16.69 7.24 3.06
C GLY A 112 15.69 6.97 1.93
N VAL A 113 15.00 5.83 1.96
CA VAL A 113 14.03 5.44 0.93
C VAL A 113 12.65 6.05 1.19
N VAL A 114 12.30 6.25 2.47
CA VAL A 114 10.97 6.71 2.93
C VAL A 114 11.03 7.81 3.95
#